data_AF-A0A2G2G6J4-F1
#
_entry.id   AF-A0A2G2G6J4-F1
#
_cell.length_a   1.000
_cell.length_b   1.000
_cell.length_c   1.000
_cell.angle_alpha   90.00
_cell.angle_beta   90.00
_cell.angle_gamma   90.00
#
_symmetry.space_group_name_H-M   'P 1'
#
loop_
_entity.id
_entity.type
_entity.pdbx_description
1 polymer ?
#
loop_
_entity_poly.entity_id
_entity_poly.type
_entity_poly.pdbx_seq_one_letter_code
_entity_poly.pdbx_strand_id
1 'polypeptide(L)'
;MKAFAFIMAIFVLGWTQVANAQTVKPIYRQMPIASNIVIRNARDTRFEPAVHGLAFGNTFRNNFVSELDIRTGGLCGGMVYTALDYYNANRPKPNWAYPPAEHEILRKFIYNRQVNSIESNVDKWTELTINPFGTRNTEFFNWGLQGGPGGRMTELKRAIDAGTPVPLGLRSCGSSCKGDHQVLATGYDFGRYKGDLGAYKTDMKIKLYDPNNPGRQMTLIADPSKKRYFLAEEVDSVDNPRKGWLSWFVDTNYQPQRPPSVGPDAFANDGKIHALAIGIATGKDDLRGGNDNLNLTITLHNAPDITINNANRSKRWISGGEQWIRVPLDPPVTTGQIKSVNLEFSNYNSASRIDNWDIKNLNIRGIGNGINRQLYNRPNNHRVRGLTRLTMENRSYLAWINPRPPATGDTSPTLNEPSTLERNWDRPGAYYQYQTLNTSLGFRYCQQLCAKDARCKSYTFKVNGAGGKSCALKENIYPKARNAGAISGIKFKYLNMRN
;
A
#
# COMPACT_ATOMS: atom_id res chain seq x y z
N MET A 1 -34.54 -23.12 5.20
CA MET A 1 -35.53 -23.88 4.40
C MET A 1 -36.51 -22.90 3.80
N LYS A 2 -36.89 -23.08 2.52
CA LYS A 2 -37.83 -22.22 1.74
C LYS A 2 -37.29 -20.77 1.52
N ALA A 3 -37.65 -20.04 0.46
CA ALA A 3 -38.51 -20.37 -0.69
C ALA A 3 -37.76 -20.17 -2.04
N PHE A 4 -38.45 -20.41 -3.17
CA PHE A 4 -37.89 -20.51 -4.52
C PHE A 4 -38.83 -19.82 -5.55
N ALA A 5 -38.35 -19.61 -6.79
CA ALA A 5 -39.09 -19.10 -7.97
C ALA A 5 -39.44 -17.58 -7.94
N PHE A 6 -39.80 -16.90 -9.05
CA PHE A 6 -40.28 -17.37 -10.37
C PHE A 6 -39.68 -16.55 -11.56
N ILE A 7 -39.87 -16.99 -12.81
CA ILE A 7 -39.35 -16.37 -14.06
C ILE A 7 -40.48 -16.22 -15.11
N MET A 8 -40.39 -15.21 -16.00
CA MET A 8 -41.31 -14.90 -17.13
C MET A 8 -42.73 -14.41 -16.72
N ALA A 9 -43.50 -13.62 -17.49
CA ALA A 9 -43.34 -12.90 -18.78
C ALA A 9 -44.12 -11.53 -18.67
N ILE A 10 -44.50 -10.73 -19.68
CA ILE A 10 -44.49 -10.77 -21.17
C ILE A 10 -44.55 -9.31 -21.75
N PHE A 11 -44.48 -9.14 -23.09
CA PHE A 11 -44.81 -7.89 -23.81
C PHE A 11 -46.28 -7.86 -24.26
N VAL A 12 -46.92 -6.67 -24.33
CA VAL A 12 -47.66 -6.16 -25.52
C VAL A 12 -48.24 -4.74 -25.33
N LEU A 13 -48.04 -3.92 -26.36
CA LEU A 13 -48.74 -2.68 -26.82
C LEU A 13 -49.61 -1.83 -25.87
N GLY A 14 -49.33 -0.52 -25.88
CA GLY A 14 -50.30 0.56 -25.65
C GLY A 14 -49.94 1.80 -26.49
N TRP A 15 -50.80 2.19 -27.43
CA TRP A 15 -50.67 3.44 -28.22
C TRP A 15 -51.58 4.52 -27.62
N THR A 16 -51.09 5.76 -27.51
CA THR A 16 -51.95 6.95 -27.69
C THR A 16 -51.17 8.23 -28.03
N GLN A 17 -51.72 8.97 -29.00
CA GLN A 17 -51.60 10.41 -29.29
C GLN A 17 -50.20 11.06 -29.41
N VAL A 18 -49.90 11.50 -30.64
CA VAL A 18 -48.89 12.51 -30.97
C VAL A 18 -49.55 13.89 -30.94
N ALA A 19 -48.96 14.87 -30.25
CA ALA A 19 -49.39 16.26 -30.29
C ALA A 19 -48.58 17.06 -31.32
N ASN A 20 -49.24 17.94 -32.09
CA ASN A 20 -48.59 18.73 -33.13
C ASN A 20 -47.66 19.80 -32.55
N ALA A 21 -46.38 19.79 -32.97
CA ALA A 21 -45.45 20.90 -32.80
C ALA A 21 -45.29 21.65 -34.14
N GLN A 22 -45.38 22.98 -34.12
CA GLN A 22 -45.31 23.82 -35.32
C GLN A 22 -43.88 23.90 -35.88
N THR A 23 -43.76 23.84 -37.21
CA THR A 23 -42.47 23.80 -37.93
C THR A 23 -41.86 25.18 -38.13
N VAL A 24 -41.02 25.61 -37.18
CA VAL A 24 -40.15 26.79 -37.37
C VAL A 24 -38.94 26.40 -38.23
N LYS A 25 -38.77 27.04 -39.40
CA LYS A 25 -37.60 26.82 -40.27
C LYS A 25 -36.34 27.49 -39.68
N PRO A 26 -35.24 26.77 -39.43
CA PRO A 26 -34.00 27.38 -38.94
C PRO A 26 -33.27 28.13 -40.07
N ILE A 27 -32.85 29.37 -39.79
CA ILE A 27 -31.99 30.15 -40.68
C ILE A 27 -30.53 29.75 -40.42
N TYR A 28 -29.93 28.99 -41.34
CA TYR A 28 -28.54 28.58 -41.24
C TYR A 28 -27.57 29.73 -41.56
N ARG A 29 -27.16 30.48 -40.53
CA ARG A 29 -25.93 31.28 -40.59
C ARG A 29 -24.74 30.32 -40.56
N GLN A 30 -23.89 30.35 -41.59
CA GLN A 30 -22.62 29.62 -41.58
C GLN A 30 -21.70 30.19 -40.48
N MET A 31 -21.36 29.39 -39.48
CA MET A 31 -20.24 29.67 -38.59
C MET A 31 -18.92 29.21 -39.24
N PRO A 32 -17.79 29.88 -38.96
CA PRO A 32 -16.49 29.46 -39.48
C PRO A 32 -16.14 28.05 -38.97
N ILE A 33 -15.49 27.26 -39.84
CA ILE A 33 -15.12 25.87 -39.55
C ILE A 33 -14.17 25.86 -38.35
N ALA A 34 -14.61 25.24 -37.25
CA ALA A 34 -13.79 25.07 -36.06
C ALA A 34 -12.55 24.23 -36.37
N SER A 35 -11.42 24.60 -35.76
CA SER A 35 -10.14 23.90 -35.90
C SER A 35 -10.25 22.41 -35.53
N ASN A 36 -9.39 21.58 -36.13
CA ASN A 36 -9.37 20.13 -35.96
C ASN A 36 -9.22 19.72 -34.48
N ILE A 37 -10.34 19.53 -33.77
CA ILE A 37 -10.35 18.97 -32.42
C ILE A 37 -9.98 17.50 -32.52
N VAL A 38 -8.70 17.20 -32.28
CA VAL A 38 -8.23 15.82 -32.09
C VAL A 38 -8.81 15.30 -30.77
N ILE A 39 -9.99 14.67 -30.85
CA ILE A 39 -10.64 14.00 -29.72
C ILE A 39 -9.69 12.89 -29.26
N ARG A 40 -8.97 13.15 -28.16
CA ARG A 40 -8.09 12.17 -27.53
C ARG A 40 -8.92 10.96 -27.10
N ASN A 41 -8.53 9.78 -27.54
CA ASN A 41 -9.15 8.52 -27.12
C ASN A 41 -8.60 8.07 -25.76
N ALA A 42 -8.61 9.00 -24.81
CA ALA A 42 -8.02 8.88 -23.49
C ALA A 42 -8.78 9.76 -22.50
N ARG A 43 -9.03 9.25 -21.30
CA ARG A 43 -9.81 9.93 -20.26
C ARG A 43 -9.38 9.44 -18.88
N ASP A 44 -9.40 10.36 -17.92
CA ASP A 44 -9.11 10.08 -16.52
C ASP A 44 -10.29 10.48 -15.64
N THR A 45 -10.49 9.74 -14.55
CA THR A 45 -11.39 10.08 -13.44
C THR A 45 -10.64 10.93 -12.41
N ARG A 46 -11.32 11.36 -11.34
CA ARG A 46 -10.65 12.06 -10.22
C ARG A 46 -10.03 11.10 -9.18
N PHE A 47 -10.07 9.78 -9.39
CA PHE A 47 -9.45 8.82 -8.49
C PHE A 47 -7.93 8.76 -8.72
N GLU A 48 -7.19 9.59 -7.98
CA GLU A 48 -5.74 9.48 -7.87
C GLU A 48 -5.35 8.32 -6.92
N PRO A 49 -4.56 7.32 -7.36
CA PRO A 49 -4.15 6.18 -6.52
C PRO A 49 -3.35 6.58 -5.27
N ALA A 50 -2.57 7.67 -5.34
CA ALA A 50 -1.80 8.21 -4.21
C ALA A 50 -2.69 8.81 -3.10
N VAL A 51 -3.77 9.50 -3.50
CA VAL A 51 -4.65 10.26 -2.59
C VAL A 51 -5.82 9.42 -2.09
N HIS A 52 -6.34 8.48 -2.90
CA HIS A 52 -7.57 7.73 -2.63
C HIS A 52 -7.36 6.23 -2.42
N GLY A 53 -6.28 5.64 -2.96
CA GLY A 53 -5.93 4.24 -2.73
C GLY A 53 -5.52 3.96 -1.28
N LEU A 54 -5.71 2.73 -0.79
CA LEU A 54 -5.23 2.35 0.55
C LEU A 54 -3.69 2.44 0.59
N ALA A 55 -3.14 2.95 1.69
CA ALA A 55 -1.70 3.24 1.80
C ALA A 55 -0.83 2.01 2.17
N PHE A 56 -1.45 0.83 2.30
CA PHE A 56 -0.82 -0.44 2.60
C PHE A 56 -1.06 -1.46 1.50
N GLY A 57 -0.14 -2.43 1.37
CA GLY A 57 -0.21 -3.47 0.35
C GLY A 57 -1.15 -4.62 0.71
N ASN A 58 -1.65 -5.28 -0.32
CA ASN A 58 -2.37 -6.54 -0.24
C ASN A 58 -1.46 -7.73 0.18
N THR A 59 -0.90 -7.68 1.39
CA THR A 59 -0.06 -8.77 1.95
C THR A 59 -0.87 -9.84 2.68
N PHE A 60 -2.21 -9.72 2.69
CA PHE A 60 -3.09 -10.59 3.46
C PHE A 60 -2.95 -12.08 3.12
N ARG A 61 -3.16 -12.90 4.15
CA ARG A 61 -3.51 -14.32 4.04
C ARG A 61 -4.86 -14.51 4.72
N ASN A 62 -5.72 -15.30 4.11
CA ASN A 62 -7.06 -15.58 4.62
C ASN A 62 -7.45 -17.02 4.29
N ASN A 63 -8.25 -17.60 5.18
CA ASN A 63 -9.20 -18.62 4.79
C ASN A 63 -10.48 -17.86 4.37
N PHE A 64 -10.82 -17.92 3.09
CA PHE A 64 -12.00 -17.29 2.49
C PHE A 64 -13.30 -18.04 2.87
N VAL A 65 -13.17 -19.32 3.21
CA VAL A 65 -14.15 -20.06 4.02
C VAL A 65 -13.38 -20.72 5.16
N SER A 66 -13.65 -20.32 6.40
CA SER A 66 -12.98 -20.82 7.61
C SER A 66 -13.20 -22.33 7.79
N GLU A 67 -14.39 -22.79 7.42
CA GLU A 67 -14.92 -24.13 7.60
C GLU A 67 -14.40 -25.13 6.55
N LEU A 68 -13.80 -24.64 5.44
CA LEU A 68 -13.36 -25.45 4.29
C LEU A 68 -11.87 -25.24 3.91
N ASP A 69 -11.13 -24.41 4.66
CA ASP A 69 -9.72 -24.03 4.40
C ASP A 69 -9.42 -23.56 2.95
N ILE A 70 -10.43 -22.97 2.28
CA ILE A 70 -10.26 -22.38 0.94
C ILE A 70 -9.49 -21.06 1.10
N ARG A 71 -8.28 -20.96 0.54
CA ARG A 71 -7.40 -19.80 0.75
C ARG A 71 -7.30 -18.90 -0.49
N THR A 72 -7.60 -17.61 -0.33
CA THR A 72 -7.32 -16.58 -1.35
C THR A 72 -5.97 -15.91 -1.09
N GLY A 73 -5.27 -15.52 -2.16
CA GLY A 73 -3.94 -14.92 -2.10
C GLY A 73 -3.88 -13.46 -1.61
N GLY A 74 -4.96 -12.94 -1.03
CA GLY A 74 -5.10 -11.54 -0.60
C GLY A 74 -6.56 -11.15 -0.34
N LEU A 75 -6.84 -9.84 -0.34
CA LEU A 75 -8.16 -9.20 -0.31
C LEU A 75 -8.25 -8.07 -1.35
N CYS A 76 -7.77 -8.31 -2.57
CA CYS A 76 -7.66 -7.29 -3.62
C CYS A 76 -8.99 -6.61 -3.96
N GLY A 77 -10.06 -7.38 -4.18
CA GLY A 77 -11.41 -6.86 -4.43
C GLY A 77 -11.96 -6.10 -3.22
N GLY A 78 -11.73 -6.63 -2.02
CA GLY A 78 -12.11 -5.96 -0.78
C GLY A 78 -11.41 -4.61 -0.59
N MET A 79 -10.12 -4.52 -0.95
CA MET A 79 -9.34 -3.28 -0.92
C MET A 79 -9.73 -2.29 -2.03
N VAL A 80 -10.13 -2.79 -3.21
CA VAL A 80 -10.65 -1.99 -4.32
C VAL A 80 -12.01 -1.39 -3.97
N TYR A 81 -12.97 -2.22 -3.55
CA TYR A 81 -14.28 -1.80 -3.05
C TYR A 81 -14.12 -0.80 -1.89
N THR A 82 -13.28 -1.11 -0.89
CA THR A 82 -13.08 -0.22 0.28
C THR A 82 -12.48 1.14 -0.12
N ALA A 83 -11.50 1.18 -1.03
CA ALA A 83 -10.93 2.46 -1.48
C ALA A 83 -11.96 3.28 -2.28
N LEU A 84 -12.77 2.62 -3.10
CA LEU A 84 -13.86 3.22 -3.85
C LEU A 84 -15.00 3.71 -2.93
N ASP A 85 -15.26 3.01 -1.82
CA ASP A 85 -16.21 3.44 -0.78
C ASP A 85 -15.77 4.72 -0.06
N TYR A 86 -14.48 4.85 0.30
CA TYR A 86 -13.96 6.10 0.88
C TYR A 86 -14.04 7.27 -0.10
N TYR A 87 -13.69 7.04 -1.36
CA TYR A 87 -13.78 8.04 -2.43
C TYR A 87 -15.23 8.50 -2.67
N ASN A 88 -16.16 7.57 -2.90
CA ASN A 88 -17.57 7.88 -3.19
C ASN A 88 -18.29 8.54 -2.00
N ALA A 89 -17.93 8.17 -0.76
CA ALA A 89 -18.49 8.79 0.43
C ALA A 89 -17.78 10.11 0.82
N ASN A 90 -16.77 10.55 0.05
CA ASN A 90 -15.89 11.69 0.35
C ASN A 90 -15.36 11.68 1.80
N ARG A 91 -14.97 10.50 2.30
CA ARG A 91 -14.48 10.31 3.68
C ARG A 91 -12.97 10.16 3.70
N PRO A 92 -12.26 10.79 4.66
CA PRO A 92 -10.83 10.63 4.78
C PRO A 92 -10.50 9.19 5.21
N LYS A 93 -9.69 8.51 4.40
CA LYS A 93 -9.21 7.14 4.61
C LYS A 93 -8.02 7.10 5.59
N PRO A 94 -7.68 5.94 6.19
CA PRO A 94 -6.47 5.81 7.00
C PRO A 94 -5.20 6.06 6.18
N ASN A 95 -4.20 6.65 6.85
CA ASN A 95 -2.86 6.94 6.32
C ASN A 95 -1.84 5.82 6.65
N TRP A 96 -2.29 4.68 7.18
CA TRP A 96 -1.44 3.61 7.67
C TRP A 96 -0.69 2.90 6.54
N ALA A 97 0.64 2.80 6.66
CA ALA A 97 1.53 2.13 5.70
C ALA A 97 1.69 0.62 5.96
N TYR A 98 0.73 0.01 6.66
CA TYR A 98 0.66 -1.39 7.02
C TYR A 98 -0.82 -1.83 7.08
N PRO A 99 -1.15 -3.09 6.79
CA PRO A 99 -2.53 -3.57 6.81
C PRO A 99 -3.08 -3.68 8.24
N PRO A 100 -4.38 -3.49 8.47
CA PRO A 100 -5.03 -3.66 9.79
C PRO A 100 -5.04 -5.13 10.25
N ALA A 101 -4.88 -5.37 11.56
CA ALA A 101 -4.98 -6.69 12.17
C ALA A 101 -6.39 -7.30 12.08
N GLU A 102 -6.50 -8.63 12.06
CA GLU A 102 -7.73 -9.39 11.81
C GLU A 102 -8.96 -8.96 12.64
N HIS A 103 -8.74 -8.56 13.88
CA HIS A 103 -9.81 -8.17 14.79
C HIS A 103 -10.33 -6.74 14.59
N GLU A 104 -9.62 -5.88 13.86
CA GLU A 104 -9.95 -4.47 13.67
C GLU A 104 -11.16 -4.27 12.73
N ILE A 105 -11.90 -3.18 12.94
CA ILE A 105 -13.11 -2.85 12.17
C ILE A 105 -12.83 -2.68 10.66
N LEU A 106 -11.68 -2.09 10.30
CA LEU A 106 -11.28 -1.92 8.90
C LEU A 106 -10.99 -3.25 8.21
N ARG A 107 -10.32 -4.18 8.92
CA ARG A 107 -9.95 -5.49 8.39
C ARG A 107 -11.17 -6.37 8.14
N LYS A 108 -12.16 -6.31 9.03
CA LYS A 108 -13.47 -6.94 8.86
C LYS A 108 -14.26 -6.33 7.70
N PHE A 109 -14.25 -5.00 7.57
CA PHE A 109 -14.89 -4.33 6.43
C PHE A 109 -14.26 -4.77 5.10
N ILE A 110 -12.93 -4.72 4.97
CA ILE A 110 -12.20 -5.17 3.76
C ILE A 110 -12.51 -6.64 3.45
N TYR A 111 -12.58 -7.52 4.46
CA TYR A 111 -12.96 -8.93 4.27
C TYR A 111 -14.39 -9.06 3.71
N ASN A 112 -15.37 -8.42 4.33
CA ASN A 112 -16.76 -8.46 3.87
C ASN A 112 -16.91 -7.89 2.45
N ARG A 113 -16.17 -6.82 2.11
CA ARG A 113 -16.15 -6.28 0.75
C ARG A 113 -15.49 -7.24 -0.25
N GLN A 114 -14.52 -8.07 0.15
CA GLN A 114 -13.93 -9.11 -0.71
C GLN A 114 -14.90 -10.27 -0.97
N VAL A 115 -15.69 -10.68 0.02
CA VAL A 115 -16.77 -11.67 -0.17
C VAL A 115 -17.78 -11.11 -1.16
N ASN A 116 -18.31 -9.90 -0.88
CA ASN A 116 -19.24 -9.21 -1.77
C ASN A 116 -18.71 -9.05 -3.21
N SER A 117 -17.43 -8.70 -3.41
CA SER A 117 -16.83 -8.49 -4.74
C SER A 117 -16.53 -9.79 -5.52
N ILE A 118 -16.66 -10.95 -4.88
CA ILE A 118 -16.61 -12.27 -5.54
C ILE A 118 -18.03 -12.76 -5.79
N GLU A 119 -18.89 -12.80 -4.76
CA GLU A 119 -20.27 -13.29 -4.85
C GLU A 119 -21.12 -12.54 -5.88
N SER A 120 -20.98 -11.21 -5.94
CA SER A 120 -21.70 -10.38 -6.92
C SER A 120 -21.21 -10.52 -8.37
N ASN A 121 -20.11 -11.24 -8.63
CA ASN A 121 -19.48 -11.39 -9.95
C ASN A 121 -19.23 -12.87 -10.33
N VAL A 122 -19.88 -13.83 -9.66
CA VAL A 122 -19.69 -15.29 -9.89
C VAL A 122 -19.97 -15.67 -11.35
N ASP A 123 -20.92 -15.00 -12.01
CA ASP A 123 -21.20 -15.16 -13.43
C ASP A 123 -19.96 -14.82 -14.28
N LYS A 124 -19.34 -13.65 -14.05
CA LYS A 124 -18.16 -13.18 -14.80
C LYS A 124 -16.91 -14.00 -14.55
N TRP A 125 -16.72 -14.47 -13.32
CA TRP A 125 -15.64 -15.42 -13.00
C TRP A 125 -15.87 -16.80 -13.67
N THR A 126 -17.13 -17.24 -13.79
CA THR A 126 -17.50 -18.53 -14.41
C THR A 126 -17.45 -18.47 -15.95
N GLU A 127 -17.87 -17.35 -16.56
CA GLU A 127 -17.77 -17.04 -18.00
C GLU A 127 -16.36 -17.34 -18.55
N LEU A 128 -15.34 -17.01 -17.75
CA LEU A 128 -13.92 -17.18 -18.05
C LEU A 128 -13.28 -18.44 -17.42
N THR A 129 -14.09 -19.41 -16.96
CA THR A 129 -13.60 -20.65 -16.33
C THR A 129 -13.59 -21.86 -17.26
N ILE A 130 -14.54 -22.00 -18.19
CA ILE A 130 -14.57 -23.12 -19.13
C ILE A 130 -13.57 -22.86 -20.27
N ASN A 131 -12.35 -23.35 -20.11
CA ASN A 131 -11.23 -23.22 -21.07
C ASN A 131 -10.33 -24.48 -21.07
N PRO A 132 -10.85 -25.66 -21.47
CA PRO A 132 -10.09 -26.91 -21.46
C PRO A 132 -8.84 -26.80 -22.34
N PHE A 133 -7.69 -27.17 -21.78
CA PHE A 133 -6.36 -27.13 -22.42
C PHE A 133 -5.96 -25.76 -23.01
N GLY A 134 -6.59 -24.66 -22.59
CA GLY A 134 -6.32 -23.32 -23.13
C GLY A 134 -6.88 -23.06 -24.54
N THR A 135 -7.78 -23.92 -25.03
CA THR A 135 -8.40 -23.82 -26.37
C THR A 135 -9.03 -22.46 -26.66
N ARG A 136 -9.63 -21.82 -25.65
CA ARG A 136 -10.30 -20.50 -25.74
C ARG A 136 -9.38 -19.32 -25.40
N ASN A 137 -8.07 -19.53 -25.25
CA ASN A 137 -7.14 -18.45 -24.88
C ASN A 137 -7.17 -17.27 -25.87
N THR A 138 -7.31 -17.53 -27.17
CA THR A 138 -7.39 -16.46 -28.19
C THR A 138 -8.70 -15.67 -28.09
N GLU A 139 -9.81 -16.35 -27.82
CA GLU A 139 -11.15 -15.77 -27.64
C GLU A 139 -11.20 -14.88 -26.40
N PHE A 140 -10.81 -15.42 -25.24
CA PHE A 140 -10.80 -14.70 -23.97
C PHE A 140 -9.83 -13.51 -23.98
N PHE A 141 -8.68 -13.62 -24.65
CA PHE A 141 -7.80 -12.48 -24.87
C PHE A 141 -8.49 -11.41 -25.71
N ASN A 142 -9.08 -11.78 -26.85
CA ASN A 142 -9.74 -10.86 -27.76
C ASN A 142 -10.94 -10.11 -27.13
N TRP A 143 -11.68 -10.72 -26.19
CA TRP A 143 -12.78 -10.06 -25.48
C TRP A 143 -12.36 -8.78 -24.75
N GLY A 144 -11.16 -8.75 -24.16
CA GLY A 144 -10.60 -7.54 -23.52
C GLY A 144 -10.12 -6.46 -24.50
N LEU A 145 -10.19 -6.72 -25.82
CA LEU A 145 -9.87 -5.80 -26.91
C LEU A 145 -11.10 -5.49 -27.79
N GLN A 146 -12.31 -5.91 -27.40
CA GLN A 146 -13.55 -5.62 -28.12
C GLN A 146 -14.13 -4.25 -27.69
N GLY A 147 -14.29 -3.37 -28.66
CA GLY A 147 -14.88 -2.02 -28.53
C GLY A 147 -16.16 -1.79 -29.35
N GLY A 148 -16.81 -2.87 -29.83
CA GLY A 148 -18.16 -2.79 -30.38
C GLY A 148 -19.22 -2.61 -29.27
N PRO A 149 -20.52 -2.55 -29.63
CA PRO A 149 -21.62 -2.62 -28.66
C PRO A 149 -21.51 -3.89 -27.80
N GLY A 150 -21.60 -3.76 -26.47
CA GLY A 150 -21.38 -4.87 -25.54
C GLY A 150 -19.92 -5.34 -25.37
N GLY A 151 -18.97 -4.73 -26.08
CA GLY A 151 -17.54 -4.99 -25.89
C GLY A 151 -17.01 -4.38 -24.60
N ARG A 152 -16.09 -5.07 -23.93
CA ARG A 152 -15.57 -4.69 -22.59
C ARG A 152 -14.87 -3.33 -22.57
N MET A 153 -14.25 -2.91 -23.69
CA MET A 153 -13.72 -1.54 -23.82
C MET A 153 -14.82 -0.47 -23.80
N THR A 154 -16.00 -0.78 -24.36
CA THR A 154 -17.15 0.13 -24.43
C THR A 154 -17.80 0.30 -23.06
N GLU A 155 -17.90 -0.78 -22.29
CA GLU A 155 -18.32 -0.76 -20.88
C GLU A 155 -17.38 0.13 -20.04
N LEU A 156 -16.08 -0.09 -20.15
CA LEU A 156 -15.06 0.69 -19.45
C LEU A 156 -15.09 2.18 -19.85
N LYS A 157 -15.14 2.47 -21.16
CA LYS A 157 -15.24 3.86 -21.65
C LYS A 157 -16.47 4.56 -21.08
N ARG A 158 -17.64 3.91 -21.08
CA ARG A 158 -18.89 4.49 -20.54
C ARG A 158 -18.73 4.94 -19.09
N ALA A 159 -18.09 4.13 -18.23
CA ALA A 159 -17.86 4.49 -16.83
C ALA A 159 -16.85 5.65 -16.69
N ILE A 160 -15.69 5.55 -17.33
CA ILE A 160 -14.59 6.52 -17.20
C ILE A 160 -14.92 7.87 -17.86
N ASP A 161 -15.66 7.87 -18.99
CA ASP A 161 -16.10 9.09 -19.68
C ASP A 161 -17.11 9.88 -18.84
N ALA A 162 -17.98 9.18 -18.10
CA ALA A 162 -18.84 9.74 -17.05
C ALA A 162 -18.09 10.17 -15.78
N GLY A 163 -16.79 9.88 -15.66
CA GLY A 163 -15.95 10.23 -14.53
C GLY A 163 -15.94 9.22 -13.37
N THR A 164 -16.60 8.07 -13.54
CA THR A 164 -16.75 7.03 -12.52
C THR A 164 -15.60 6.01 -12.61
N PRO A 165 -14.73 5.90 -11.58
CA PRO A 165 -13.75 4.82 -11.52
C PRO A 165 -14.47 3.51 -11.22
N VAL A 166 -14.10 2.43 -11.92
CA VAL A 166 -14.85 1.16 -11.91
C VAL A 166 -13.94 -0.03 -11.61
N PRO A 167 -14.34 -0.99 -10.74
CA PRO A 167 -13.52 -2.17 -10.49
C PRO A 167 -13.41 -3.05 -11.75
N LEU A 168 -12.28 -3.74 -11.89
CA LEU A 168 -12.06 -4.76 -12.91
C LEU A 168 -11.65 -6.08 -12.26
N GLY A 169 -12.22 -7.19 -12.75
CA GLY A 169 -11.67 -8.52 -12.53
C GLY A 169 -10.61 -8.84 -13.58
N LEU A 170 -9.42 -9.26 -13.16
CA LEU A 170 -8.32 -9.73 -14.01
C LEU A 170 -8.18 -11.25 -13.86
N ARG A 171 -8.21 -11.97 -14.98
CA ARG A 171 -8.37 -13.43 -15.00
C ARG A 171 -7.07 -14.16 -15.35
N SER A 172 -6.75 -15.20 -14.60
CA SER A 172 -5.60 -16.10 -14.82
C SER A 172 -5.78 -17.03 -16.04
N CYS A 173 -4.66 -17.44 -16.63
CA CYS A 173 -4.57 -18.62 -17.50
C CYS A 173 -4.05 -19.87 -16.77
N GLY A 174 -4.10 -19.91 -15.44
CA GLY A 174 -3.51 -20.96 -14.61
C GLY A 174 -2.04 -20.70 -14.26
N SER A 175 -1.28 -21.76 -13.99
CA SER A 175 0.08 -21.72 -13.41
C SER A 175 1.11 -20.87 -14.17
N SER A 176 0.95 -20.73 -15.49
CA SER A 176 1.81 -19.89 -16.34
C SER A 176 1.46 -18.39 -16.32
N CYS A 177 0.38 -17.99 -15.64
CA CYS A 177 -0.09 -16.62 -15.46
C CYS A 177 0.06 -16.13 -14.01
N LYS A 178 -0.28 -14.87 -13.76
CA LYS A 178 -0.64 -14.39 -12.42
C LYS A 178 -1.93 -15.08 -11.97
N GLY A 179 -2.19 -15.14 -10.66
CA GLY A 179 -3.50 -15.54 -10.14
C GLY A 179 -4.58 -14.52 -10.49
N ASP A 180 -5.84 -14.90 -10.28
CA ASP A 180 -6.97 -13.97 -10.38
C ASP A 180 -6.78 -12.79 -9.43
N HIS A 181 -7.15 -11.59 -9.89
CA HIS A 181 -6.88 -10.35 -9.19
C HIS A 181 -7.98 -9.33 -9.45
N GLN A 182 -8.16 -8.36 -8.54
CA GLN A 182 -9.11 -7.26 -8.71
C GLN A 182 -8.38 -5.92 -8.54
N VAL A 183 -8.67 -4.98 -9.44
CA VAL A 183 -8.06 -3.65 -9.52
C VAL A 183 -9.15 -2.59 -9.75
N LEU A 184 -8.83 -1.31 -9.58
CA LEU A 184 -9.73 -0.21 -9.92
C LEU A 184 -9.25 0.49 -11.19
N ALA A 185 -10.06 0.55 -12.24
CA ALA A 185 -9.78 1.41 -13.39
C ALA A 185 -10.03 2.87 -13.03
N THR A 186 -8.98 3.69 -13.15
CA THR A 186 -9.00 5.13 -12.85
C THR A 186 -8.97 6.00 -14.10
N GLY A 187 -8.63 5.40 -15.25
CA GLY A 187 -8.58 6.06 -16.55
C GLY A 187 -8.25 5.09 -17.69
N TYR A 188 -8.24 5.58 -18.93
CA TYR A 188 -7.74 4.85 -20.09
C TYR A 188 -6.97 5.77 -21.06
N ASP A 189 -6.12 5.15 -21.87
CA ASP A 189 -5.54 5.74 -23.09
C ASP A 189 -5.50 4.63 -24.14
N PHE A 190 -6.36 4.71 -25.15
CA PHE A 190 -6.43 3.73 -26.22
C PHE A 190 -5.72 4.20 -27.51
N GLY A 191 -5.10 5.38 -27.51
CA GLY A 191 -4.38 5.93 -28.66
C GLY A 191 -5.19 5.85 -29.96
N ARG A 192 -4.62 5.18 -30.96
CA ARG A 192 -5.25 4.95 -32.27
C ARG A 192 -6.30 3.83 -32.25
N TYR A 193 -6.25 2.91 -31.28
CA TYR A 193 -7.11 1.72 -31.26
C TYR A 193 -8.57 2.08 -30.99
N LYS A 194 -9.49 1.61 -31.84
CA LYS A 194 -10.92 1.92 -31.74
C LYS A 194 -11.76 0.78 -31.16
N GLY A 195 -11.29 -0.46 -31.27
CA GLY A 195 -12.03 -1.65 -30.90
C GLY A 195 -11.84 -2.75 -31.94
N ASP A 196 -12.73 -3.75 -31.86
CA ASP A 196 -13.08 -4.73 -32.89
C ASP A 196 -11.93 -5.31 -33.76
N LEU A 197 -10.74 -5.37 -33.16
CA LEU A 197 -9.63 -6.26 -33.50
C LEU A 197 -8.92 -5.97 -34.83
N GLY A 198 -9.00 -4.72 -35.32
CA GLY A 198 -8.14 -4.18 -36.38
C GLY A 198 -6.68 -3.91 -35.94
N ALA A 199 -6.04 -2.93 -36.58
CA ALA A 199 -4.67 -2.51 -36.28
C ALA A 199 -4.55 -1.80 -34.91
N TYR A 200 -3.31 -1.58 -34.44
CA TYR A 200 -2.97 -0.79 -33.23
C TYR A 200 -3.41 -1.34 -31.87
N LYS A 201 -3.74 -2.63 -31.72
CA LYS A 201 -4.13 -3.28 -30.44
C LYS A 201 -3.22 -2.96 -29.24
N THR A 202 -1.91 -2.76 -29.48
CA THR A 202 -0.90 -2.41 -28.46
C THR A 202 -0.97 -0.96 -27.97
N ASP A 203 -1.75 -0.09 -28.62
CA ASP A 203 -2.06 1.25 -28.11
C ASP A 203 -3.01 1.20 -26.89
N MET A 204 -3.69 0.07 -26.64
CA MET A 204 -4.67 -0.06 -25.55
C MET A 204 -3.99 -0.07 -24.16
N LYS A 205 -4.24 0.97 -23.36
CA LYS A 205 -3.81 1.11 -21.97
C LYS A 205 -5.00 1.41 -21.06
N ILE A 206 -5.03 0.78 -19.90
CA ILE A 206 -5.98 1.09 -18.81
C ILE A 206 -5.15 1.52 -17.59
N LYS A 207 -5.44 2.70 -17.03
CA LYS A 207 -4.79 3.21 -15.83
C LYS A 207 -5.51 2.64 -14.60
N LEU A 208 -4.73 2.19 -13.63
CA LEU A 208 -5.19 1.42 -12.48
C LEU A 208 -4.71 2.00 -11.15
N TYR A 209 -5.57 1.91 -10.13
CA TYR A 209 -5.13 1.62 -8.77
C TYR A 209 -5.10 0.10 -8.58
N ASP A 210 -3.94 -0.42 -8.21
CA ASP A 210 -3.71 -1.83 -7.89
C ASP A 210 -3.38 -1.95 -6.39
N PRO A 211 -4.15 -2.70 -5.58
CA PRO A 211 -3.87 -2.86 -4.15
C PRO A 211 -2.58 -3.66 -3.86
N ASN A 212 -1.96 -4.30 -4.85
CA ASN A 212 -0.60 -4.85 -4.73
C ASN A 212 0.49 -3.78 -4.87
N ASN A 213 0.17 -2.59 -5.40
CA ASN A 213 1.10 -1.48 -5.68
C ASN A 213 0.61 -0.15 -5.05
N PRO A 214 0.59 -0.03 -3.70
CA PRO A 214 -0.01 1.10 -3.00
C PRO A 214 0.52 2.46 -3.42
N GLY A 215 -0.39 3.43 -3.58
CA GLY A 215 -0.07 4.81 -3.93
C GLY A 215 0.48 5.04 -5.34
N ARG A 216 0.71 3.98 -6.14
CA ARG A 216 1.17 4.07 -7.52
C ARG A 216 -0.01 3.95 -8.48
N GLN A 217 0.03 4.73 -9.56
CA GLN A 217 -0.73 4.40 -10.75
C GLN A 217 0.01 3.32 -11.52
N MET A 218 -0.72 2.28 -11.92
CA MET A 218 -0.21 1.17 -12.75
C MET A 218 -0.96 1.16 -14.08
N THR A 219 -0.43 0.50 -15.11
CA THR A 219 -1.00 0.56 -16.46
C THR A 219 -1.17 -0.85 -17.04
N LEU A 220 -2.42 -1.33 -17.20
CA LEU A 220 -2.67 -2.58 -17.89
C LEU A 220 -2.52 -2.37 -19.41
N ILE A 221 -1.68 -3.18 -20.05
CA ILE A 221 -1.43 -3.18 -21.50
C ILE A 221 -1.69 -4.55 -22.11
N ALA A 222 -2.09 -4.58 -23.38
CA ALA A 222 -2.32 -5.80 -24.14
C ALA A 222 -1.07 -6.21 -24.96
N ASP A 223 -0.73 -7.50 -24.93
CA ASP A 223 0.28 -8.12 -25.79
C ASP A 223 -0.39 -9.19 -26.68
N PRO A 224 -0.66 -8.87 -27.97
CA PRO A 224 -1.25 -9.83 -28.90
C PRO A 224 -0.36 -11.03 -29.24
N SER A 225 0.96 -10.94 -29.03
CA SER A 225 1.89 -12.05 -29.31
C SER A 225 1.83 -13.11 -28.21
N LYS A 226 1.85 -12.67 -26.94
CA LYS A 226 1.70 -13.54 -25.76
C LYS A 226 0.22 -13.87 -25.45
N LYS A 227 -0.73 -13.23 -26.15
CA LYS A 227 -2.20 -13.30 -25.93
C LYS A 227 -2.58 -13.04 -24.47
N ARG A 228 -1.98 -12.01 -23.87
CA ARG A 228 -2.05 -11.70 -22.43
C ARG A 228 -2.07 -10.20 -22.15
N TYR A 229 -2.53 -9.85 -20.95
CA TYR A 229 -2.50 -8.51 -20.38
C TYR A 229 -1.48 -8.42 -19.24
N PHE A 230 -0.76 -7.31 -19.13
CA PHE A 230 0.34 -7.12 -18.18
C PHE A 230 0.34 -5.70 -17.59
N LEU A 231 0.88 -5.51 -16.37
CA LEU A 231 1.16 -4.16 -15.84
C LEU A 231 2.44 -3.63 -16.50
N ALA A 232 2.38 -2.47 -17.16
CA ALA A 232 3.48 -1.88 -17.94
C ALA A 232 4.75 -1.61 -17.13
N GLU A 233 4.58 -1.35 -15.83
CA GLU A 233 5.63 -1.01 -14.88
C GLU A 233 6.40 -2.24 -14.35
N GLU A 234 5.98 -3.46 -14.72
CA GLU A 234 6.69 -4.70 -14.41
C GLU A 234 7.73 -5.03 -15.47
N VAL A 235 8.94 -5.36 -15.03
CA VAL A 235 10.07 -5.75 -15.88
C VAL A 235 10.00 -7.24 -16.18
N ASP A 236 10.36 -7.62 -17.41
CA ASP A 236 10.49 -9.02 -17.85
C ASP A 236 11.96 -9.45 -17.74
N SER A 237 12.24 -10.66 -17.22
CA SER A 237 13.61 -11.18 -17.09
C SER A 237 13.66 -12.70 -17.26
N VAL A 238 14.85 -13.23 -17.56
CA VAL A 238 15.06 -14.67 -17.80
C VAL A 238 14.74 -15.49 -16.54
N ASP A 239 15.22 -15.06 -15.37
CA ASP A 239 15.03 -15.78 -14.10
C ASP A 239 13.63 -15.59 -13.48
N ASN A 240 12.90 -14.56 -13.91
CA ASN A 240 11.56 -14.23 -13.42
C ASN A 240 10.70 -13.65 -14.55
N PRO A 241 10.24 -14.49 -15.50
CA PRO A 241 9.48 -14.04 -16.65
C PRO A 241 8.17 -13.39 -16.21
N ARG A 242 7.90 -12.20 -16.74
CA ARG A 242 6.74 -11.36 -16.42
C ARG A 242 5.46 -12.12 -16.72
N LYS A 243 4.77 -12.54 -15.67
CA LYS A 243 3.47 -13.21 -15.79
C LYS A 243 2.35 -12.19 -16.03
N GLY A 244 1.33 -12.60 -16.77
CA GLY A 244 0.18 -11.74 -17.11
C GLY A 244 -1.15 -12.38 -16.73
N TRP A 245 -2.22 -11.75 -17.17
CA TRP A 245 -3.59 -12.26 -17.13
C TRP A 245 -4.05 -12.61 -18.55
N LEU A 246 -4.99 -13.54 -18.66
CA LEU A 246 -5.59 -13.97 -19.93
C LEU A 246 -6.58 -12.93 -20.47
N SER A 247 -7.36 -12.34 -19.57
CA SER A 247 -8.46 -11.43 -19.89
C SER A 247 -8.77 -10.52 -18.70
N TRP A 248 -9.64 -9.55 -18.91
CA TRP A 248 -10.17 -8.64 -17.90
C TRP A 248 -11.66 -8.35 -18.19
N PHE A 249 -12.46 -8.04 -17.16
CA PHE A 249 -13.86 -7.65 -17.28
C PHE A 249 -14.21 -6.47 -16.37
N VAL A 250 -15.28 -5.73 -16.69
CA VAL A 250 -15.80 -4.62 -15.89
C VAL A 250 -16.75 -5.15 -14.82
N ASP A 251 -16.53 -4.75 -13.58
CA ASP A 251 -17.43 -5.03 -12.45
C ASP A 251 -18.60 -4.03 -12.47
N THR A 252 -19.73 -4.45 -13.02
CA THR A 252 -20.96 -3.64 -13.05
C THR A 252 -21.76 -3.72 -11.74
N ASN A 253 -21.34 -4.58 -10.80
CA ASN A 253 -22.16 -5.02 -9.69
C ASN A 253 -21.69 -4.44 -8.33
N TYR A 254 -20.60 -3.67 -8.33
CA TYR A 254 -20.22 -2.79 -7.22
C TYR A 254 -21.39 -1.91 -6.76
N GLN A 255 -21.76 -2.07 -5.48
CA GLN A 255 -22.66 -1.17 -4.77
C GLN A 255 -21.89 -0.46 -3.64
N PRO A 256 -21.96 0.88 -3.51
CA PRO A 256 -21.30 1.62 -2.44
C PRO A 256 -21.76 1.17 -1.04
N GLN A 257 -20.81 1.07 -0.11
CA GLN A 257 -21.11 0.86 1.32
C GLN A 257 -20.39 1.92 2.16
N ARG A 258 -21.03 2.39 3.23
CA ARG A 258 -20.44 3.43 4.11
C ARG A 258 -19.21 2.86 4.84
N PRO A 259 -17.99 3.35 4.59
CA PRO A 259 -16.79 2.79 5.21
C PRO A 259 -16.69 3.20 6.69
N PRO A 260 -16.00 2.40 7.52
CA PRO A 260 -15.82 2.68 8.94
C PRO A 260 -15.07 3.99 9.19
N SER A 261 -15.25 4.58 10.38
CA SER A 261 -14.71 5.90 10.71
C SER A 261 -13.26 5.87 11.21
N VAL A 262 -12.36 5.21 10.48
CA VAL A 262 -10.92 5.09 10.79
C VAL A 262 -10.11 6.05 9.93
N GLY A 263 -10.30 7.35 10.17
CA GLY A 263 -9.60 8.42 9.44
C GLY A 263 -8.07 8.40 9.64
N PRO A 264 -7.34 9.29 8.95
CA PRO A 264 -5.89 9.39 9.08
C PRO A 264 -5.50 9.81 10.50
N ASP A 265 -4.38 9.27 10.99
CA ASP A 265 -3.88 9.55 12.33
C ASP A 265 -3.55 11.05 12.50
N ALA A 266 -4.37 11.78 13.25
CA ALA A 266 -4.30 13.23 13.45
C ALA A 266 -3.44 13.63 14.67
N PHE A 267 -2.19 13.17 14.71
CA PHE A 267 -1.29 13.40 15.85
C PHE A 267 -0.79 14.84 15.97
N ALA A 268 -0.45 15.27 17.18
CA ALA A 268 0.23 16.54 17.42
C ALA A 268 1.62 16.59 16.75
N ASN A 269 2.03 17.76 16.29
CA ASN A 269 3.37 17.98 15.71
C ASN A 269 4.42 18.22 16.81
N ASP A 270 4.59 17.25 17.70
CA ASP A 270 5.46 17.32 18.89
C ASP A 270 6.78 16.53 18.74
N GLY A 271 7.01 15.91 17.58
CA GLY A 271 8.18 15.09 17.30
C GLY A 271 8.20 13.73 18.00
N LYS A 272 7.09 13.31 18.63
CA LYS A 272 7.00 12.07 19.40
C LYS A 272 6.36 10.92 18.63
N ILE A 273 6.41 9.74 19.24
CA ILE A 273 5.72 8.52 18.83
C ILE A 273 4.43 8.42 19.66
N HIS A 274 3.30 8.43 18.98
CA HIS A 274 1.94 8.35 19.54
C HIS A 274 1.33 6.95 19.36
N ALA A 275 1.94 6.09 18.53
CA ALA A 275 1.61 4.68 18.45
C ALA A 275 2.80 3.82 17.99
N LEU A 276 2.83 2.54 18.40
CA LEU A 276 3.62 1.51 17.75
C LEU A 276 2.78 0.73 16.75
N ALA A 277 3.35 0.38 15.62
CA ALA A 277 2.83 -0.64 14.71
C ALA A 277 3.78 -1.85 14.76
N ILE A 278 3.29 -2.97 15.29
CA ILE A 278 4.03 -4.20 15.58
C ILE A 278 3.58 -5.25 14.56
N GLY A 279 4.35 -5.37 13.47
CA GLY A 279 4.18 -6.36 12.42
C GLY A 279 4.85 -7.67 12.78
N ILE A 280 4.05 -8.75 12.85
CA ILE A 280 4.48 -10.10 13.20
C ILE A 280 4.08 -11.03 12.04
N ALA A 281 5.06 -11.73 11.46
CA ALA A 281 4.79 -12.77 10.47
C ALA A 281 4.91 -14.15 11.12
N THR A 282 3.90 -15.00 10.92
CA THR A 282 3.90 -16.40 11.35
C THR A 282 4.82 -17.23 10.46
N GLY A 283 5.49 -18.22 11.04
CA GLY A 283 6.33 -19.20 10.36
C GLY A 283 5.54 -20.38 9.79
N LYS A 284 5.97 -21.61 10.06
CA LYS A 284 5.26 -22.82 9.61
C LYS A 284 4.12 -23.15 10.56
N ASP A 285 4.43 -23.23 11.85
CA ASP A 285 3.43 -23.55 12.87
C ASP A 285 2.74 -22.26 13.33
N ASP A 286 1.41 -22.30 13.39
CA ASP A 286 0.56 -21.14 13.61
C ASP A 286 0.29 -20.82 15.08
N LEU A 287 -0.21 -19.61 15.36
CA LEU A 287 -0.79 -19.30 16.65
C LEU A 287 -2.25 -19.78 16.62
N ARG A 288 -2.60 -20.84 17.36
CA ARG A 288 -3.96 -21.43 17.30
C ARG A 288 -5.09 -20.47 17.71
N GLY A 289 -4.85 -19.54 18.63
CA GLY A 289 -5.90 -18.76 19.27
C GLY A 289 -6.66 -19.57 20.35
N GLY A 290 -7.86 -19.14 20.70
CA GLY A 290 -8.60 -19.70 21.84
C GLY A 290 -7.83 -19.49 23.15
N ASN A 291 -7.16 -20.55 23.60
CA ASN A 291 -6.30 -20.59 24.79
C ASN A 291 -4.80 -20.33 24.49
N ASP A 292 -4.40 -20.39 23.22
CA ASP A 292 -3.04 -20.17 22.73
C ASP A 292 -2.92 -18.73 22.19
N ASN A 293 -2.33 -17.83 22.98
CA ASN A 293 -2.42 -16.39 22.74
C ASN A 293 -1.08 -15.65 22.90
N LEU A 294 -0.98 -14.49 22.25
CA LEU A 294 0.12 -13.53 22.39
C LEU A 294 -0.25 -12.46 23.43
N ASN A 295 0.58 -12.31 24.44
CA ASN A 295 0.66 -11.10 25.26
C ASN A 295 1.81 -10.21 24.76
N LEU A 296 1.66 -8.89 24.85
CA LEU A 296 2.71 -7.93 24.53
C LEU A 296 3.02 -7.07 25.76
N THR A 297 4.30 -6.85 26.05
CA THR A 297 4.74 -5.87 27.05
C THR A 297 5.70 -4.88 26.40
N ILE A 298 5.33 -3.60 26.38
CA ILE A 298 6.14 -2.52 25.86
C ILE A 298 6.81 -1.84 27.06
N THR A 299 8.09 -2.15 27.27
CA THR A 299 8.88 -1.59 28.36
C THR A 299 9.38 -0.20 27.99
N LEU A 300 9.19 0.75 28.90
CA LEU A 300 9.64 2.13 28.74
C LEU A 300 10.80 2.45 29.70
N HIS A 301 11.55 3.50 29.37
CA HIS A 301 12.50 4.13 30.29
C HIS A 301 11.78 5.27 31.02
N ASN A 302 11.88 5.24 32.36
CA ASN A 302 11.36 6.28 33.26
C ASN A 302 9.83 6.49 33.15
N ALA A 303 9.10 5.46 32.73
CA ALA A 303 7.63 5.39 32.69
C ALA A 303 7.19 3.94 32.89
N PRO A 304 5.92 3.67 33.29
CA PRO A 304 5.40 2.31 33.43
C PRO A 304 5.41 1.52 32.12
N ASP A 305 5.48 0.19 32.22
CA ASP A 305 5.32 -0.73 31.10
C ASP A 305 3.87 -0.78 30.62
N ILE A 306 3.66 -0.86 29.31
CA ILE A 306 2.34 -0.99 28.69
C ILE A 306 2.11 -2.44 28.30
N THR A 307 1.18 -3.11 28.96
CA THR A 307 0.85 -4.53 28.73
C THR A 307 -0.45 -4.69 27.95
N ILE A 308 -0.45 -5.52 26.91
CA ILE A 308 -1.63 -5.94 26.16
C ILE A 308 -1.77 -7.46 26.31
N ASN A 309 -2.71 -7.88 27.16
CA ASN A 309 -3.08 -9.28 27.29
C ASN A 309 -3.94 -9.73 26.10
N ASN A 310 -3.71 -10.93 25.59
CA ASN A 310 -4.44 -11.53 24.48
C ASN A 310 -4.57 -10.59 23.25
N ALA A 311 -3.43 -10.13 22.73
CA ALA A 311 -3.33 -9.18 21.63
C ALA A 311 -3.86 -9.75 20.28
N ASN A 312 -3.87 -11.08 20.12
CA ASN A 312 -4.54 -11.78 19.01
C ASN A 312 -6.06 -11.95 19.24
N ARG A 313 -6.59 -11.62 20.42
CA ARG A 313 -8.00 -11.73 20.84
C ARG A 313 -8.60 -13.13 20.62
N SER A 314 -7.86 -14.16 21.01
CA SER A 314 -8.23 -15.57 20.82
C SER A 314 -8.50 -15.97 19.37
N LYS A 315 -8.01 -15.20 18.38
CA LYS A 315 -8.03 -15.57 16.96
C LYS A 315 -6.74 -16.25 16.55
N ARG A 316 -6.88 -17.15 15.57
CA ARG A 316 -5.80 -17.92 14.95
C ARG A 316 -4.99 -17.01 14.02
N TRP A 317 -3.66 -17.08 14.05
CA TRP A 317 -2.80 -16.41 13.06
C TRP A 317 -2.12 -17.44 12.19
N ILE A 318 -2.76 -17.76 11.06
CA ILE A 318 -2.40 -18.86 10.16
C ILE A 318 -0.95 -18.84 9.65
N SER A 319 -0.44 -20.03 9.37
CA SER A 319 0.87 -20.31 8.76
C SER A 319 1.19 -19.37 7.59
N GLY A 320 2.37 -18.73 7.64
CA GLY A 320 2.83 -17.79 6.62
C GLY A 320 2.03 -16.49 6.49
N GLY A 321 1.08 -16.20 7.40
CA GLY A 321 0.38 -14.91 7.49
C GLY A 321 1.22 -13.81 8.14
N GLU A 322 0.79 -12.56 7.99
CA GLU A 322 1.33 -11.39 8.70
C GLU A 322 0.17 -10.60 9.34
N GLN A 323 0.36 -10.15 10.58
CA GLN A 323 -0.60 -9.36 11.34
C GLN A 323 0.13 -8.15 11.93
N TRP A 324 -0.52 -6.99 11.95
CA TRP A 324 0.07 -5.73 12.45
C TRP A 324 -0.77 -5.16 13.57
N ILE A 325 -0.32 -5.30 14.81
CA ILE A 325 -1.00 -4.73 15.98
C ILE A 325 -0.61 -3.26 16.12
N ARG A 326 -1.61 -2.37 16.16
CA ARG A 326 -1.41 -0.96 16.50
C ARG A 326 -1.61 -0.74 18.00
N VAL A 327 -0.59 -0.22 18.67
CA VAL A 327 -0.56 0.09 20.11
C VAL A 327 -0.50 1.61 20.29
N PRO A 328 -1.57 2.29 20.73
CA PRO A 328 -1.51 3.69 21.13
C PRO A 328 -0.52 3.88 22.30
N LEU A 329 0.18 5.01 22.32
CA LEU A 329 1.05 5.42 23.44
C LEU A 329 0.50 6.73 24.00
N ASP A 330 -0.03 6.68 25.22
CA ASP A 330 -0.55 7.83 25.95
C ASP A 330 0.07 7.84 27.37
N PRO A 331 0.88 8.85 27.74
CA PRO A 331 1.33 9.96 26.90
C PRO A 331 2.26 9.52 25.75
N PRO A 332 2.33 10.27 24.64
CA PRO A 332 3.25 9.99 23.54
C PRO A 332 4.72 10.16 23.98
N VAL A 333 5.60 9.32 23.43
CA VAL A 333 7.00 9.15 23.89
C VAL A 333 8.03 9.50 22.82
N THR A 334 9.23 9.90 23.25
CA THR A 334 10.37 10.04 22.32
C THR A 334 10.90 8.67 21.88
N THR A 335 11.60 8.59 20.74
CA THR A 335 12.15 7.30 20.29
C THR A 335 13.09 6.64 21.30
N GLY A 336 13.83 7.42 22.11
CA GLY A 336 14.79 6.88 23.08
C GLY A 336 14.13 6.24 24.30
N GLN A 337 12.88 6.60 24.63
CA GLN A 337 12.17 6.08 25.80
C GLN A 337 11.67 4.63 25.63
N ILE A 338 11.57 4.12 24.40
CA ILE A 338 11.08 2.76 24.14
C ILE A 338 12.23 1.77 24.37
N LYS A 339 12.27 1.11 25.53
CA LYS A 339 13.37 0.22 25.92
C LYS A 339 13.35 -1.08 25.13
N SER A 340 12.21 -1.76 25.14
CA SER A 340 12.02 -3.07 24.52
C SER A 340 10.54 -3.39 24.29
N VAL A 341 10.26 -4.35 23.41
CA VAL A 341 8.95 -5.00 23.33
C VAL A 341 9.14 -6.50 23.56
N ASN A 342 8.49 -7.04 24.58
CA ASN A 342 8.40 -8.48 24.80
C ASN A 342 7.16 -9.04 24.08
N LEU A 343 7.34 -10.13 23.34
CA LEU A 343 6.26 -11.00 22.86
C LEU A 343 6.25 -12.22 23.77
N GLU A 344 5.14 -12.49 24.45
CA GLU A 344 4.99 -13.64 25.35
C GLU A 344 3.84 -14.54 24.90
N PHE A 345 4.12 -15.83 24.74
CA PHE A 345 3.16 -16.85 24.37
C PHE A 345 2.55 -17.48 25.60
N SER A 346 1.28 -17.15 25.86
CA SER A 346 0.47 -17.80 26.90
C SER A 346 -0.33 -18.96 26.28
N ASN A 347 0.05 -20.19 26.63
CA ASN A 347 -0.78 -21.39 26.48
C ASN A 347 -1.44 -21.67 27.85
N TYR A 348 -2.77 -21.84 27.87
CA TYR A 348 -3.48 -22.22 29.10
C TYR A 348 -3.44 -23.74 29.29
N ASN A 349 -2.79 -24.19 30.37
CA ASN A 349 -2.58 -25.61 30.69
C ASN A 349 -3.89 -26.44 30.70
N SER A 350 -4.17 -27.11 29.59
CA SER A 350 -4.89 -28.39 29.57
C SER A 350 -3.92 -29.47 29.11
N ALA A 351 -3.76 -30.52 29.91
CA ALA A 351 -2.58 -31.41 29.89
C ALA A 351 -2.48 -32.38 28.70
N SER A 352 -3.07 -32.04 27.54
CA SER A 352 -3.21 -32.93 26.39
C SER A 352 -3.05 -32.26 25.01
N ARG A 353 -2.88 -30.93 24.91
CA ARG A 353 -2.67 -30.23 23.63
C ARG A 353 -1.64 -29.10 23.71
N ILE A 354 -0.37 -29.48 23.79
CA ILE A 354 0.77 -28.57 23.63
C ILE A 354 0.68 -27.89 22.25
N ASP A 355 1.07 -26.61 22.17
CA ASP A 355 1.29 -25.89 20.91
C ASP A 355 2.69 -25.27 20.85
N ASN A 356 3.14 -24.96 19.63
CA ASN A 356 4.33 -24.16 19.39
C ASN A 356 4.01 -23.20 18.25
N TRP A 357 4.36 -21.93 18.41
CA TRP A 357 4.13 -20.91 17.38
C TRP A 357 5.47 -20.42 16.81
N ASP A 358 5.64 -20.52 15.49
CA ASP A 358 6.80 -19.96 14.83
C ASP A 358 6.59 -18.46 14.55
N ILE A 359 7.52 -17.61 15.00
CA ILE A 359 7.64 -16.23 14.54
C ILE A 359 8.72 -16.17 13.48
N LYS A 360 8.38 -15.68 12.28
CA LYS A 360 9.25 -15.62 11.10
C LYS A 360 9.87 -14.24 10.86
N ASN A 361 9.18 -13.18 11.28
CA ASN A 361 9.63 -11.79 11.17
C ASN A 361 9.01 -10.97 12.30
N LEU A 362 9.75 -10.00 12.82
CA LEU A 362 9.27 -8.97 13.73
C LEU A 362 9.74 -7.59 13.25
N ASN A 363 8.78 -6.71 13.01
CA ASN A 363 8.99 -5.35 12.53
C ASN A 363 8.22 -4.38 13.45
N ILE A 364 8.93 -3.47 14.12
CA ILE A 364 8.31 -2.50 15.04
C ILE A 364 8.57 -1.11 14.50
N ARG A 365 7.49 -0.34 14.27
CA ARG A 365 7.53 1.02 13.73
C ARG A 365 6.90 1.99 14.72
N GLY A 366 7.60 3.07 15.04
CA GLY A 366 7.04 4.21 15.76
C GLY A 366 6.33 5.15 14.80
N ILE A 367 5.05 5.43 15.09
CA ILE A 367 4.17 6.29 14.30
C ILE A 367 3.86 7.56 15.10
N GLY A 368 3.85 8.71 14.42
CA GLY A 368 3.56 10.04 14.96
C GLY A 368 3.34 11.05 13.82
N ASN A 369 3.14 12.33 14.10
CA ASN A 369 2.99 13.33 13.03
C ASN A 369 4.28 13.43 12.21
N GLY A 370 4.19 13.19 10.89
CA GLY A 370 5.34 13.06 9.99
C GLY A 370 6.30 11.89 10.31
N ILE A 371 6.02 11.09 11.34
CA ILE A 371 6.92 10.06 11.88
C ILE A 371 6.39 8.68 11.49
N ASN A 372 7.21 7.94 10.75
CA ASN A 372 7.01 6.53 10.47
C ASN A 372 8.37 5.82 10.51
N ARG A 373 8.92 5.69 11.73
CA ARG A 373 10.30 5.29 11.99
C ARG A 373 10.37 3.80 12.31
N GLN A 374 11.10 3.02 11.52
CA GLN A 374 11.44 1.66 11.91
C GLN A 374 12.35 1.68 13.15
N LEU A 375 11.91 0.99 14.20
CA LEU A 375 12.59 0.87 15.50
C LEU A 375 13.28 -0.49 15.63
N TYR A 376 12.62 -1.53 15.13
CA TYR A 376 13.10 -2.91 15.14
C TYR A 376 12.79 -3.58 13.81
N ASN A 377 13.70 -4.43 13.34
CA ASN A 377 13.51 -5.22 12.13
C ASN A 377 14.41 -6.47 12.19
N ARG A 378 13.80 -7.65 12.31
CA ARG A 378 14.50 -8.93 12.21
C ARG A 378 13.81 -9.80 11.14
N PRO A 379 14.16 -9.60 9.86
CA PRO A 379 13.65 -10.44 8.78
C PRO A 379 14.18 -11.87 8.92
N ASN A 380 13.42 -12.82 8.37
CA ASN A 380 13.74 -14.25 8.34
C ASN A 380 15.21 -14.54 7.94
N ASN A 381 15.97 -15.15 8.85
CA ASN A 381 17.27 -15.72 8.49
C ASN A 381 17.04 -17.09 7.82
N HIS A 382 17.34 -17.18 6.52
CA HIS A 382 17.18 -18.42 5.75
C HIS A 382 17.98 -19.61 6.31
N ARG A 383 19.01 -19.38 7.15
CA ARG A 383 19.76 -20.44 7.84
C ARG A 383 19.09 -20.97 9.12
N VAL A 384 18.07 -20.30 9.67
CA VAL A 384 17.52 -20.55 11.02
C VAL A 384 16.02 -20.95 11.01
N ARG A 385 15.41 -21.08 9.82
CA ARG A 385 13.99 -21.46 9.61
C ARG A 385 12.93 -20.51 10.23
N GLY A 386 13.34 -19.38 10.82
CA GLY A 386 12.45 -18.36 11.39
C GLY A 386 13.25 -17.27 12.10
N LEU A 387 12.56 -16.50 12.96
CA LEU A 387 13.16 -15.58 13.93
C LEU A 387 13.26 -16.24 15.31
N THR A 388 12.19 -16.88 15.75
CA THR A 388 12.12 -17.68 16.97
C THR A 388 10.96 -18.69 16.86
N ARG A 389 10.99 -19.72 17.70
CA ARG A 389 9.87 -20.63 17.92
C ARG A 389 9.50 -20.54 19.40
N LEU A 390 8.26 -20.15 19.67
CA LEU A 390 7.75 -20.07 21.03
C LEU A 390 7.13 -21.41 21.42
N THR A 391 7.49 -21.90 22.60
CA THR A 391 7.14 -23.24 23.13
C THR A 391 6.80 -23.10 24.62
N MET A 392 6.40 -24.20 25.28
CA MET A 392 6.20 -24.18 26.74
C MET A 392 7.49 -23.94 27.55
N GLU A 393 8.66 -24.21 26.95
CA GLU A 393 10.00 -24.00 27.55
C GLU A 393 10.53 -22.60 27.19
N ASN A 394 10.39 -22.19 25.93
CA ASN A 394 10.80 -20.90 25.41
C ASN A 394 9.57 -20.02 25.13
N ARG A 395 8.98 -19.44 26.19
CA ARG A 395 7.68 -18.75 26.09
C ARG A 395 7.74 -17.34 25.51
N SER A 396 8.91 -16.72 25.40
CA SER A 396 8.99 -15.28 25.08
C SER A 396 10.07 -14.88 24.08
N TYR A 397 9.93 -13.67 23.53
CA TYR A 397 10.90 -13.04 22.64
C TYR A 397 11.04 -11.55 22.95
N LEU A 398 12.21 -11.17 23.48
CA LEU A 398 12.49 -9.80 23.90
C LEU A 398 13.19 -9.00 22.78
N ALA A 399 12.42 -8.15 22.10
CA ALA A 399 12.94 -7.22 21.11
C ALA A 399 13.50 -5.96 21.79
N TRP A 400 14.80 -5.96 22.10
CA TRP A 400 15.52 -4.77 22.54
C TRP A 400 15.55 -3.68 21.46
N ILE A 401 15.17 -2.45 21.83
CA ILE A 401 15.14 -1.28 20.94
C ILE A 401 16.15 -0.24 21.42
N ASN A 402 16.02 0.26 22.65
CA ASN A 402 17.01 1.11 23.31
C ASN A 402 17.39 0.44 24.64
N PRO A 403 18.46 -0.39 24.71
CA PRO A 403 18.79 -1.13 25.94
C PRO A 403 19.32 -0.24 27.08
N ARG A 404 19.71 1.00 26.79
CA ARG A 404 20.12 2.02 27.77
C ARG A 404 19.08 3.15 27.79
N PRO A 405 18.82 3.79 28.95
CA PRO A 405 17.94 4.95 28.99
C PRO A 405 18.48 6.11 28.15
N PRO A 406 17.61 7.06 27.72
CA PRO A 406 18.06 8.37 27.29
C PRO A 406 19.00 8.97 28.35
N ALA A 407 20.08 9.62 27.92
CA ALA A 407 21.01 10.23 28.86
C ALA A 407 20.27 11.30 29.69
N THR A 408 20.40 11.26 31.01
CA THR A 408 19.79 12.24 31.91
C THR A 408 20.41 13.61 31.63
N GLY A 409 19.59 14.54 31.13
CA GLY A 409 20.05 15.85 30.65
C GLY A 409 20.19 15.96 29.13
N ASP A 410 20.04 14.88 28.36
CA ASP A 410 19.79 14.97 26.91
C ASP A 410 18.33 15.39 26.67
N THR A 411 18.06 16.66 26.95
CA THR A 411 17.20 17.45 26.07
C THR A 411 17.88 17.50 24.71
N SER A 412 17.74 16.42 23.95
CA SER A 412 17.71 16.47 22.51
C SER A 412 16.35 17.06 22.16
N PRO A 413 16.26 18.38 21.88
CA PRO A 413 15.12 18.82 21.10
C PRO A 413 15.11 18.03 19.80
N THR A 414 13.93 18.01 19.19
CA THR A 414 13.78 17.82 17.75
C THR A 414 14.92 18.45 16.94
N LEU A 415 15.20 17.93 15.74
CA LEU A 415 16.02 18.63 14.76
C LEU A 415 15.27 19.90 14.35
N ASN A 416 15.43 20.97 15.13
CA ASN A 416 14.59 22.18 15.07
C ASN A 416 14.63 22.87 13.71
N GLU A 417 15.69 22.63 12.93
CA GLU A 417 15.60 22.75 11.47
C GLU A 417 16.10 21.49 10.76
N PRO A 418 15.28 20.82 9.93
CA PRO A 418 15.73 19.74 9.08
C PRO A 418 16.61 20.24 7.92
N SER A 419 17.49 19.36 7.42
CA SER A 419 18.48 19.69 6.39
C SER A 419 18.53 18.66 5.26
N THR A 420 19.12 19.04 4.12
CA THR A 420 19.56 18.07 3.10
C THR A 420 20.61 17.11 3.66
N LEU A 421 20.82 15.99 2.96
CA LEU A 421 21.85 15.00 3.27
C LEU A 421 22.58 14.57 1.98
N GLU A 422 23.68 15.25 1.69
CA GLU A 422 24.43 15.13 0.44
C GLU A 422 25.61 14.18 0.64
N ARG A 423 25.38 12.88 0.38
CA ARG A 423 26.40 11.82 0.51
C ARG A 423 27.40 11.87 -0.64
N ASN A 424 28.67 11.66 -0.34
CA ASN A 424 29.80 11.72 -1.25
C ASN A 424 30.06 13.13 -1.85
N TRP A 425 29.62 14.17 -1.14
CA TRP A 425 29.76 15.57 -1.51
C TRP A 425 30.33 16.39 -0.35
N ASP A 426 31.43 17.09 -0.63
CA ASP A 426 31.97 18.18 0.18
C ASP A 426 31.34 19.51 -0.28
N ARG A 427 31.36 20.53 0.59
CA ARG A 427 31.10 21.93 0.22
C ARG A 427 32.33 22.74 0.62
N PRO A 428 33.41 22.69 -0.19
CA PRO A 428 34.67 23.34 0.13
C PRO A 428 34.50 24.86 0.16
N GLY A 429 35.07 25.48 1.19
CA GLY A 429 34.90 26.89 1.50
C GLY A 429 35.10 27.14 2.99
N ALA A 430 35.05 28.41 3.40
CA ALA A 430 35.30 28.80 4.78
C ALA A 430 34.30 28.17 5.75
N TYR A 431 34.80 27.83 6.94
CA TYR A 431 34.04 27.34 8.07
C TYR A 431 34.37 28.23 9.27
N TYR A 432 33.36 28.64 10.03
CA TYR A 432 33.58 29.44 11.25
C TYR A 432 33.83 28.54 12.48
N GLN A 433 33.54 27.23 12.36
CA GLN A 433 33.84 26.24 13.38
C GLN A 433 34.28 24.92 12.72
N TYR A 434 35.38 24.36 13.20
CA TYR A 434 35.90 23.03 12.84
C TYR A 434 36.14 22.20 14.09
N GLN A 435 35.90 20.90 14.01
CA GLN A 435 36.17 19.98 15.11
C GLN A 435 36.59 18.60 14.57
N THR A 436 37.67 18.04 15.09
CA THR A 436 37.98 16.61 14.96
C THR A 436 37.08 15.80 15.89
N LEU A 437 36.54 14.70 15.38
CA LEU A 437 35.56 13.86 16.07
C LEU A 437 36.17 12.51 16.41
N ASN A 438 35.84 12.00 17.60
CA ASN A 438 36.22 10.65 18.00
C ASN A 438 35.55 9.58 17.11
N THR A 439 36.01 8.33 17.26
CA THR A 439 35.56 7.22 16.41
C THR A 439 34.09 6.82 16.60
N SER A 440 33.45 7.16 17.73
CA SER A 440 32.02 6.84 17.98
C SER A 440 31.06 7.89 17.39
N LEU A 441 31.47 9.15 17.24
CA LEU A 441 30.67 10.19 16.59
C LEU A 441 30.67 10.06 15.04
N GLY A 442 29.76 10.79 14.38
CA GLY A 442 29.57 10.73 12.93
C GLY A 442 28.71 11.86 12.39
N PHE A 443 28.34 11.82 11.11
CA PHE A 443 27.70 12.95 10.40
C PHE A 443 26.45 13.54 11.10
N ARG A 444 25.69 12.73 11.85
CA ARG A 444 24.51 13.19 12.60
C ARG A 444 24.86 14.19 13.70
N TYR A 445 26.02 14.05 14.33
CA TYR A 445 26.51 15.02 15.32
C TYR A 445 26.80 16.38 14.65
N CYS A 446 27.46 16.38 13.49
CA CYS A 446 27.70 17.58 12.70
C CYS A 446 26.39 18.24 12.22
N GLN A 447 25.40 17.43 11.83
CA GLN A 447 24.05 17.87 11.50
C GLN A 447 23.33 18.51 12.71
N GLN A 448 23.45 17.92 13.90
CA GLN A 448 22.87 18.46 15.15
C GLN A 448 23.54 19.77 15.59
N LEU A 449 24.87 19.87 15.52
CA LEU A 449 25.59 21.12 15.78
C LEU A 449 25.10 22.24 14.86
N CYS A 450 25.03 21.97 13.55
CA CYS A 450 24.48 22.93 12.60
C CYS A 450 23.03 23.30 12.91
N ALA A 451 22.17 22.32 13.23
CA ALA A 451 20.76 22.55 13.55
C ALA A 451 20.56 23.43 14.80
N LYS A 452 21.42 23.30 15.83
CA LYS A 452 21.37 24.11 17.06
C LYS A 452 21.94 25.52 16.89
N ASP A 453 22.89 25.74 15.99
CA ASP A 453 23.51 27.06 15.78
C ASP A 453 22.77 27.89 14.71
N ALA A 454 22.29 29.08 15.08
CA ALA A 454 21.61 30.02 14.19
C ALA A 454 22.50 30.52 13.03
N ARG A 455 23.83 30.62 13.21
CA ARG A 455 24.78 31.03 12.17
C ARG A 455 24.94 29.98 11.07
N CYS A 456 24.74 28.69 11.38
CA CYS A 456 24.98 27.62 10.42
C CYS A 456 23.92 27.65 9.30
N LYS A 457 24.37 27.84 8.06
CA LYS A 457 23.56 27.63 6.84
C LYS A 457 23.82 26.26 6.23
N SER A 458 25.07 25.81 6.22
CA SER A 458 25.47 24.49 5.75
C SER A 458 26.58 23.87 6.60
N TYR A 459 26.74 22.55 6.53
CA TYR A 459 27.82 21.81 7.20
C TYR A 459 28.44 20.78 6.26
N THR A 460 29.66 20.34 6.59
CA THR A 460 30.25 19.12 6.04
C THR A 460 30.87 18.28 7.14
N PHE A 461 30.52 16.99 7.18
CA PHE A 461 31.25 15.96 7.90
C PHE A 461 32.19 15.23 6.93
N LYS A 462 33.43 14.96 7.35
CA LYS A 462 34.40 14.12 6.61
C LYS A 462 34.77 12.92 7.46
N VAL A 463 34.83 11.73 6.85
CA VAL A 463 35.37 10.51 7.48
C VAL A 463 36.89 10.58 7.57
N ASN A 464 37.54 11.09 6.50
CA ASN A 464 38.98 11.21 6.33
C ASN A 464 39.37 12.70 6.23
N GLY A 465 39.10 13.49 7.27
CA GLY A 465 39.64 14.84 7.43
C GLY A 465 41.06 14.83 8.01
N ALA A 466 41.67 16.02 8.15
CA ALA A 466 42.90 16.17 8.91
C ALA A 466 42.63 15.81 10.37
N GLY A 467 43.35 14.80 10.90
CA GLY A 467 43.11 14.22 12.22
C GLY A 467 42.01 13.15 12.29
N GLY A 468 41.50 12.65 11.16
CA GLY A 468 40.47 11.60 11.11
C GLY A 468 39.07 12.14 10.85
N LYS A 469 38.05 11.66 11.56
CA LYS A 469 36.68 12.18 11.38
C LYS A 469 36.64 13.67 11.75
N SER A 470 35.92 14.48 10.97
CA SER A 470 35.77 15.90 11.30
C SER A 470 34.42 16.50 10.90
N CYS A 471 34.06 17.61 11.54
CA CYS A 471 32.91 18.45 11.24
C CYS A 471 33.37 19.88 10.94
N ALA A 472 32.75 20.52 9.94
CA ALA A 472 32.99 21.90 9.55
C ALA A 472 31.66 22.63 9.32
N LEU A 473 31.30 23.55 10.22
CA LEU A 473 30.08 24.38 10.13
C LEU A 473 30.34 25.66 9.33
N LYS A 474 29.37 26.05 8.50
CA LYS A 474 29.52 27.14 7.52
C LYS A 474 28.33 28.07 7.55
N GLU A 475 28.63 29.36 7.61
CA GLU A 475 27.66 30.46 7.56
C GLU A 475 27.26 30.82 6.13
N ASN A 476 27.81 30.13 5.12
CA ASN A 476 27.49 30.27 3.70
C ASN A 476 27.27 28.89 3.06
N ILE A 477 26.71 28.89 1.84
CA ILE A 477 26.41 27.69 1.06
C ILE A 477 27.33 27.67 -0.15
N TYR A 478 28.49 27.03 -0.01
CA TYR A 478 29.47 26.89 -1.08
C TYR A 478 29.04 25.82 -2.11
N PRO A 479 29.47 25.92 -3.38
CA PRO A 479 29.27 24.87 -4.38
C PRO A 479 29.71 23.50 -3.88
N LYS A 480 29.05 22.43 -4.34
CA LYS A 480 29.37 21.05 -3.95
C LYS A 480 30.48 20.47 -4.82
N ALA A 481 31.45 19.80 -4.20
CA ALA A 481 32.54 19.08 -4.86
C ALA A 481 32.48 17.58 -4.49
N ARG A 482 32.80 16.69 -5.45
CA ARG A 482 32.68 15.24 -5.24
C ARG A 482 33.79 14.75 -4.31
N ASN A 483 33.43 14.10 -3.20
CA ASN A 483 34.38 13.55 -2.24
C ASN A 483 33.77 12.33 -1.54
N ALA A 484 34.30 11.13 -1.82
CA ALA A 484 33.74 9.87 -1.32
C ALA A 484 33.78 9.70 0.21
N GLY A 485 34.56 10.51 0.93
CA GLY A 485 34.61 10.55 2.39
C GLY A 485 33.71 11.62 3.02
N ALA A 486 32.97 12.42 2.24
CA ALA A 486 32.23 13.58 2.73
C ALA A 486 30.70 13.38 2.75
N ILE A 487 30.04 13.98 3.75
CA ILE A 487 28.59 14.12 3.86
C ILE A 487 28.29 15.58 4.22
N SER A 488 27.68 16.32 3.30
CA SER A 488 27.27 17.71 3.53
C SER A 488 25.75 17.85 3.76
N GLY A 489 25.32 19.02 4.21
CA GLY A 489 23.90 19.37 4.30
C GLY A 489 23.67 20.87 4.43
N ILE A 490 22.51 21.33 3.94
CA ILE A 490 22.00 22.72 4.01
C ILE A 490 20.68 22.68 4.79
N LYS A 491 20.44 23.60 5.73
CA LYS A 491 19.11 23.70 6.39
C LYS A 491 18.04 24.07 5.37
N PHE A 492 16.88 23.40 5.39
CA PHE A 492 15.92 23.51 4.28
C PHE A 492 15.39 24.93 4.03
N LYS A 493 15.35 25.81 5.04
CA LYS A 493 14.96 27.22 4.85
C LYS A 493 15.88 28.01 3.92
N TYR A 494 17.12 27.54 3.71
CA TYR A 494 18.08 28.14 2.78
C TYR A 494 18.15 27.43 1.43
N LEU A 495 17.38 26.35 1.19
CA LEU A 495 17.47 25.55 -0.04
C LEU A 495 17.11 26.35 -1.30
N ASN A 496 16.19 27.31 -1.16
CA ASN A 496 15.65 28.12 -2.25
C ASN A 496 16.23 29.55 -2.29
N MET A 497 17.15 29.89 -1.38
CA MET A 497 17.86 31.17 -1.46
C MET A 497 18.90 31.07 -2.58
N ARG A 498 18.63 31.74 -3.70
CA ARG A 498 19.61 31.94 -4.76
C ARG A 498 20.70 32.86 -4.22
N ASN A 499 21.95 32.41 -4.26
CA ASN A 499 23.09 33.31 -4.34
C ASN A 499 23.17 33.89 -5.77
#